data_AF-A0AA96DXQ8-F1
#
_entry.id   AF-A0AA96DXQ8-F1
#
_cell.length_a   1.000
_cell.length_b   1.000
_cell.length_c   1.000
_cell.angle_alpha   90.00
_cell.angle_beta   90.00
_cell.angle_gamma   90.00
#
_symmetry.space_group_name_H-M   'P 1'
#
loop_
_entity.id
_entity.type
_entity.pdbx_description
1 polymer ?
#
loop_
_entity_poly.entity_id
_entity_poly.type
_entity_poly.pdbx_seq_one_letter_code
_entity_poly.pdbx_strand_id
1 'polypeptide(L)'
;MKKDSLMTKQQLIAEEQKRLFKNRKVVQLNKFIKGDVSPFTVNDLKIFKLIISKVDSKDSLFQDFYEITTDEIRHLNINEKHLYSETKKSLKRLANIYITFEENDSFREVGLIRNDFRFDKYSKKILINFNDDMGEYLINLKKNFFMYDLIDIVNFKYKHTLKLYEYFKSNSLNVVKLKVDTIKDILDLKNKYIRYTNFKKDVIEVIIDEINSSSNTLYLKYSEEKIGPKVEYIIFHVTRIKSDSILEGAISENMAYSHLYGKECNYLGKYYTIEDINIDNLLIVLKEQYSNNRTNIVNESKEKLEQQLKKLLPDDFAKKKTSEIQLDEIGRLTAVNDFKSFKTKVIEKYRGKDLGNYMPGFDEEVIIKVDEESSYLYDTTAKKIISKEESLEIWKYLYKNRDKVGKVIKKEPVNLIEQFINKIIFITKNDSFGNKEIIKYIVTDIKEETDSKGIIKYRLHINNLEDPTQDVEKSKTLLTFEQIKLFIEENSVEKDYSLHNE
;
A
#
# COMPACT_ATOMS: atom_id res chain seq x y z
N MET A 1 -51.11 9.22 -8.60
CA MET A 1 -49.95 9.99 -9.13
C MET A 1 -49.10 10.43 -7.95
N LYS A 2 -47.94 9.81 -7.72
CA LYS A 2 -46.98 10.30 -6.72
C LYS A 2 -46.43 11.63 -7.24
N LYS A 3 -46.53 12.70 -6.44
CA LYS A 3 -45.82 13.95 -6.70
C LYS A 3 -44.33 13.62 -6.63
N ASP A 4 -43.66 13.57 -7.77
CA ASP A 4 -42.20 13.66 -7.81
C ASP A 4 -41.83 15.01 -7.19
N SER A 5 -41.25 14.99 -5.99
CA SER A 5 -40.75 16.22 -5.38
C SER A 5 -39.56 16.70 -6.23
N LEU A 6 -39.70 17.85 -6.87
CA LEU A 6 -38.60 18.49 -7.60
C LEU A 6 -37.38 18.61 -6.69
N MET A 7 -36.24 18.07 -7.11
CA MET A 7 -35.00 18.19 -6.35
C MET A 7 -34.55 19.66 -6.29
N THR A 8 -34.01 20.05 -5.14
CA THR A 8 -33.43 21.39 -4.96
C THR A 8 -32.17 21.56 -5.80
N LYS A 9 -31.80 22.80 -6.14
CA LYS A 9 -30.55 23.10 -6.87
C LYS A 9 -29.31 22.47 -6.22
N GLN A 10 -29.25 22.44 -4.89
CA GLN A 10 -28.14 21.80 -4.16
C GLN A 10 -28.14 20.28 -4.32
N GLN A 11 -29.31 19.64 -4.30
CA GLN A 11 -29.41 18.20 -4.54
C GLN A 11 -28.99 17.84 -5.96
N LEU A 12 -29.41 18.63 -6.97
CA LEU A 12 -28.98 18.43 -8.36
C LEU A 12 -27.46 18.53 -8.52
N ILE A 13 -26.84 19.56 -7.93
CA ILE A 13 -25.37 19.72 -7.96
C ILE A 13 -24.68 18.52 -7.28
N ALA A 14 -25.19 18.07 -6.13
CA ALA A 14 -24.62 16.93 -5.42
C ALA A 14 -24.75 15.61 -6.23
N GLU A 15 -25.86 15.42 -6.97
CA GLU A 15 -26.02 14.28 -7.86
C GLU A 15 -25.08 14.34 -9.07
N GLU A 16 -24.90 15.51 -9.68
CA GLU A 16 -23.95 15.70 -10.77
C GLU A 16 -22.51 15.46 -10.31
N GLN A 17 -22.12 15.96 -9.12
CA GLN A 17 -20.82 15.66 -8.51
C GLN A 17 -20.62 14.15 -8.33
N LYS A 18 -21.61 13.45 -7.77
CA LYS A 18 -21.57 11.99 -7.59
C LYS A 18 -21.46 11.25 -8.92
N ARG A 19 -22.13 11.73 -9.97
CA ARG A 19 -22.07 11.14 -11.32
C ARG A 19 -20.69 11.34 -11.94
N LEU A 20 -20.17 12.57 -11.88
CA LEU A 20 -18.93 12.96 -12.54
C LEU A 20 -17.69 12.33 -11.87
N PHE A 21 -17.69 12.26 -10.54
CA PHE A 21 -16.59 11.70 -9.76
C PHE A 21 -16.84 10.26 -9.31
N LYS A 22 -17.81 9.58 -9.92
CA LYS A 22 -18.09 8.17 -9.62
C LYS A 22 -16.82 7.35 -9.85
N ASN A 23 -16.45 6.55 -8.85
CA ASN A 23 -15.26 5.69 -8.86
C ASN A 23 -13.92 6.44 -9.06
N ARG A 24 -13.89 7.78 -8.92
CA ARG A 24 -12.64 8.55 -8.94
C ARG A 24 -11.99 8.46 -7.57
N LYS A 25 -10.86 7.74 -7.51
CA LYS A 25 -10.06 7.59 -6.30
C LYS A 25 -8.81 8.43 -6.39
N VAL A 26 -8.45 9.04 -5.27
CA VAL A 26 -7.14 9.65 -5.08
C VAL A 26 -6.27 8.60 -4.40
N VAL A 27 -5.10 8.30 -4.98
CA VAL A 27 -4.15 7.32 -4.43
C VAL A 27 -2.79 8.01 -4.29
N GLN A 28 -2.20 7.94 -3.10
CA GLN A 28 -0.87 8.53 -2.85
C GLN A 28 -0.18 7.85 -1.66
N LEU A 29 1.15 7.90 -1.64
CA LEU A 29 1.97 7.38 -0.56
C LEU A 29 1.72 8.15 0.75
N ASN A 30 1.67 7.45 1.89
CA ASN A 30 1.42 8.04 3.21
C ASN A 30 2.43 9.15 3.56
N LYS A 31 3.69 9.03 3.10
CA LYS A 31 4.75 10.03 3.32
C LYS A 31 4.34 11.42 2.82
N PHE A 32 3.55 11.50 1.74
CA PHE A 32 3.16 12.77 1.14
C PHE A 32 2.34 13.68 2.07
N ILE A 33 1.61 13.12 3.04
CA ILE A 33 0.81 13.90 4.02
C ILE A 33 1.67 14.80 4.89
N LYS A 34 2.94 14.40 5.13
CA LYS A 34 3.87 15.15 5.98
C LYS A 34 4.35 16.46 5.34
N GLY A 35 4.13 16.66 4.04
CA GLY A 35 4.56 17.85 3.32
C GLY A 35 3.81 19.12 3.77
N ASP A 36 4.52 20.25 3.83
CA ASP A 36 3.91 21.55 4.14
C ASP A 36 3.05 22.05 2.98
N VAL A 37 1.76 22.29 3.25
CA VAL A 37 0.80 22.83 2.27
C VAL A 37 0.30 24.22 2.64
N SER A 38 0.97 24.89 3.57
CA SER A 38 0.73 26.29 3.93
C SER A 38 0.65 27.25 2.74
N PRO A 39 1.46 27.12 1.67
CA PRO A 39 1.41 28.04 0.54
C PRO A 39 0.15 27.89 -0.33
N PHE A 40 -0.57 26.77 -0.22
CA PHE A 40 -1.73 26.45 -1.04
C PHE A 40 -3.05 26.85 -0.38
N THR A 41 -4.03 27.15 -1.23
CA THR A 41 -5.45 27.30 -0.87
C THR A 41 -6.17 25.95 -0.94
N VAL A 42 -7.38 25.87 -0.40
CA VAL A 42 -8.20 24.65 -0.50
C VAL A 42 -8.51 24.28 -1.97
N ASN A 43 -8.68 25.28 -2.84
CA ASN A 43 -8.98 25.03 -4.26
C ASN A 43 -7.75 24.52 -5.01
N ASP A 44 -6.56 25.05 -4.71
CA ASP A 44 -5.30 24.52 -5.26
C ASP A 44 -5.18 23.03 -4.94
N LEU A 45 -5.42 22.65 -3.67
CA LEU A 45 -5.34 21.27 -3.23
C LEU A 45 -6.42 20.39 -3.89
N LYS A 46 -7.68 20.84 -3.98
CA LYS A 46 -8.73 20.08 -4.67
C LYS A 46 -8.42 19.85 -6.15
N ILE A 47 -7.94 20.87 -6.85
CA ILE A 47 -7.51 20.72 -8.25
C ILE A 47 -6.37 19.71 -8.32
N PHE A 48 -5.39 19.80 -7.43
CA PHE A 48 -4.28 18.86 -7.39
C PHE A 48 -4.75 17.41 -7.14
N LYS A 49 -5.66 17.19 -6.19
CA LYS A 49 -6.23 15.85 -5.92
C LYS A 49 -7.09 15.34 -7.08
N LEU A 50 -7.78 16.22 -7.81
CA LEU A 50 -8.45 15.86 -9.07
C LEU A 50 -7.43 15.35 -10.11
N ILE A 51 -6.29 16.03 -10.27
CA ILE A 51 -5.23 15.60 -11.21
C ILE A 51 -4.64 14.25 -10.74
N ILE A 52 -4.35 14.09 -9.44
CA ILE A 52 -3.89 12.80 -8.87
C ILE A 52 -4.88 11.68 -9.16
N SER A 53 -6.19 11.95 -9.11
CA SER A 53 -7.22 10.94 -9.42
C SER A 53 -7.24 10.45 -10.88
N LYS A 54 -6.42 11.04 -11.75
CA LYS A 54 -6.21 10.59 -13.14
C LYS A 54 -5.02 9.64 -13.28
N VAL A 55 -4.19 9.49 -12.25
CA VAL A 55 -3.01 8.62 -12.26
C VAL A 55 -3.42 7.19 -11.91
N ASP A 56 -2.96 6.21 -12.68
CA ASP A 56 -2.98 4.82 -12.25
C ASP A 56 -1.74 4.53 -11.40
N SER A 57 -1.93 4.32 -10.10
CA SER A 57 -0.85 4.05 -9.16
C SER A 57 -0.05 2.76 -9.41
N LYS A 58 -0.53 1.89 -10.30
CA LYS A 58 0.15 0.66 -10.71
C LYS A 58 1.13 0.86 -11.86
N ASP A 59 1.03 1.99 -12.57
CA ASP A 59 1.94 2.30 -13.66
C ASP A 59 3.37 2.46 -13.16
N SER A 60 4.34 2.22 -14.04
CA SER A 60 5.76 2.39 -13.75
C SER A 60 6.29 3.77 -14.09
N LEU A 61 5.57 4.51 -14.94
CA LEU A 61 5.92 5.85 -15.42
C LEU A 61 4.66 6.70 -15.54
N PHE A 62 4.80 8.02 -15.43
CA PHE A 62 3.71 8.93 -15.73
C PHE A 62 3.39 8.94 -17.23
N GLN A 63 2.13 9.21 -17.55
CA GLN A 63 1.75 9.62 -18.90
C GLN A 63 2.34 11.01 -19.18
N ASP A 64 2.57 11.30 -20.46
CA ASP A 64 3.02 12.63 -20.86
C ASP A 64 2.05 13.68 -20.34
N PHE A 65 0.75 13.55 -20.64
CA PHE A 65 -0.27 14.51 -20.21
C PHE A 65 -1.47 13.81 -19.57
N TYR A 66 -1.94 14.38 -18.46
CA TYR A 66 -3.20 14.06 -17.81
C TYR A 66 -4.27 15.10 -18.17
N GLU A 67 -5.48 14.62 -18.46
CA GLU A 67 -6.60 15.46 -18.87
C GLU A 67 -7.59 15.70 -17.73
N ILE A 68 -7.85 16.97 -17.44
CA ILE A 68 -8.99 17.42 -16.64
C ILE A 68 -9.89 18.36 -17.46
N THR A 69 -11.18 18.39 -17.15
CA THR A 69 -12.17 19.21 -17.87
C THR A 69 -12.61 20.42 -17.04
N THR A 70 -13.06 21.48 -17.71
CA THR A 70 -13.66 22.63 -17.00
C THR A 70 -14.89 22.23 -16.19
N ASP A 71 -15.62 21.20 -16.64
CA ASP A 71 -16.80 20.71 -15.94
C ASP A 71 -16.40 19.99 -14.64
N GLU A 72 -15.32 19.18 -14.64
CA GLU A 72 -14.76 18.63 -13.40
C GLU A 72 -14.36 19.72 -12.41
N ILE A 73 -13.67 20.77 -12.88
CA ILE A 73 -13.25 21.88 -12.01
C ILE A 73 -14.46 22.62 -11.43
N ARG A 74 -15.50 22.86 -12.23
CA ARG A 74 -16.75 23.49 -11.74
C ARG A 74 -17.35 22.70 -10.59
N HIS A 75 -17.37 21.37 -10.72
CA HIS A 75 -17.93 20.47 -9.73
C HIS A 75 -17.05 20.25 -8.49
N LEU A 76 -15.81 20.78 -8.46
CA LEU A 76 -15.00 20.88 -7.23
C LEU A 76 -15.50 21.98 -6.26
N ASN A 77 -16.66 22.57 -6.53
CA ASN A 77 -17.25 23.68 -5.78
C ASN A 77 -16.39 24.96 -5.82
N ILE A 78 -15.81 25.24 -6.99
CA ILE A 78 -15.03 26.45 -7.28
C ILE A 78 -15.96 27.51 -7.89
N ASN A 79 -15.78 28.77 -7.52
CA ASN A 79 -16.63 29.87 -7.99
C ASN A 79 -16.63 29.99 -9.53
N GLU A 80 -17.81 29.83 -10.13
CA GLU A 80 -18.02 29.78 -11.58
C GLU A 80 -17.59 31.05 -12.31
N LYS A 81 -17.76 32.24 -11.69
CA LYS A 81 -17.52 33.53 -12.35
C LYS A 81 -16.07 33.74 -12.77
N HIS A 82 -15.13 33.07 -12.10
CA HIS A 82 -13.70 33.21 -12.36
C HIS A 82 -13.01 31.86 -12.62
N LEU A 83 -13.76 30.82 -12.98
CA LEU A 83 -13.29 29.44 -13.07
C LEU A 83 -11.95 29.31 -13.82
N TYR A 84 -11.85 29.84 -15.03
CA TYR A 84 -10.62 29.76 -15.85
C TYR A 84 -9.44 30.51 -15.21
N SER A 85 -9.68 31.74 -14.75
CA SER A 85 -8.64 32.58 -14.14
C SER A 85 -8.12 31.95 -12.83
N GLU A 86 -9.02 31.47 -11.99
CA GLU A 86 -8.69 30.80 -10.73
C GLU A 86 -8.00 29.46 -10.96
N THR A 87 -8.44 28.68 -11.96
CA THR A 87 -7.75 27.44 -12.36
C THR A 87 -6.33 27.75 -12.81
N LYS A 88 -6.16 28.73 -13.71
CA LYS A 88 -4.84 29.12 -14.21
C LYS A 88 -3.92 29.60 -13.08
N LYS A 89 -4.42 30.40 -12.14
CA LYS A 89 -3.65 30.80 -10.94
C LYS A 89 -3.26 29.59 -10.10
N SER A 90 -4.18 28.64 -9.92
CA SER A 90 -3.94 27.45 -9.13
C SER A 90 -2.87 26.55 -9.75
N LEU A 91 -2.96 26.28 -11.05
CA LEU A 91 -1.95 25.51 -11.78
C LEU A 91 -0.57 26.20 -11.76
N LYS A 92 -0.52 27.53 -11.91
CA LYS A 92 0.73 28.28 -11.75
C LYS A 92 1.32 28.13 -10.35
N ARG A 93 0.48 28.11 -9.31
CA ARG A 93 0.95 27.94 -7.93
C ARG A 93 1.48 26.52 -7.71
N LEU A 94 0.74 25.51 -8.15
CA LEU A 94 1.14 24.11 -8.08
C LEU A 94 2.44 23.83 -8.88
N ALA A 95 2.66 24.54 -9.99
CA ALA A 95 3.86 24.37 -10.81
C ALA A 95 5.11 25.05 -10.24
N ASN A 96 4.95 26.14 -9.50
CA ASN A 96 6.08 26.98 -9.04
C ASN A 96 6.43 26.79 -7.55
N ILE A 97 5.55 26.17 -6.76
CA ILE A 97 5.80 25.92 -5.34
C ILE A 97 6.15 24.46 -5.14
N TYR A 98 7.28 24.24 -4.48
CA TYR A 98 7.73 22.92 -4.05
C TYR A 98 7.19 22.63 -2.65
N ILE A 99 6.82 21.38 -2.40
CA ILE A 99 6.49 20.92 -1.05
C ILE A 99 7.78 20.50 -0.36
N THR A 100 8.05 21.10 0.80
CA THR A 100 9.19 20.75 1.63
C THR A 100 8.85 19.56 2.54
N PHE A 101 9.73 18.57 2.56
CA PHE A 101 9.73 17.44 3.48
C PHE A 101 10.95 17.56 4.40
N GLU A 102 10.70 17.69 5.71
CA GLU A 102 11.75 17.61 6.72
C GLU A 102 12.17 16.14 6.93
N GLU A 103 13.48 15.88 6.85
CA GLU A 103 14.13 14.61 7.16
C GLU A 103 15.17 14.87 8.27
N ASN A 104 15.58 13.85 9.04
CA ASN A 104 16.31 14.04 10.32
C ASN A 104 17.45 15.07 10.26
N ASP A 105 18.28 15.03 9.21
CA ASP A 105 19.43 15.93 9.00
C ASP A 105 19.38 16.70 7.66
N SER A 106 18.26 16.65 6.93
CA SER A 106 18.13 17.25 5.60
C SER A 106 16.70 17.66 5.31
N PHE A 107 16.49 18.46 4.26
CA PHE A 107 15.17 18.70 3.72
C PHE A 107 15.15 18.36 2.23
N ARG A 108 14.00 17.90 1.75
CA ARG A 108 13.76 17.65 0.33
C ARG A 108 12.64 18.55 -0.16
N GLU A 109 12.86 19.22 -1.28
CA GLU A 109 11.82 19.94 -2.02
C GLU A 109 11.29 19.06 -3.14
N VAL A 110 9.96 18.96 -3.26
CA VAL A 110 9.27 18.11 -4.23
C VAL A 110 8.39 18.97 -5.11
N GLY A 111 8.69 19.00 -6.41
CA GLY A 111 7.82 19.67 -7.38
C GLY A 111 6.53 18.87 -7.61
N LEU A 112 5.39 19.55 -7.79
CA LEU A 112 4.09 18.87 -7.93
C LEU A 112 3.73 18.62 -9.40
N ILE A 113 3.65 19.68 -10.20
CA ILE A 113 3.35 19.61 -11.63
C ILE A 113 4.37 20.41 -12.42
N ARG A 114 4.55 20.10 -13.70
CA ARG A 114 5.40 20.91 -14.59
C ARG A 114 4.66 22.18 -15.00
N ASN A 115 5.43 23.24 -15.26
CA ASN A 115 4.92 24.49 -15.83
C ASN A 115 4.71 24.38 -17.36
N ASP A 116 4.04 23.31 -17.83
CA ASP A 116 3.65 23.07 -19.23
C ASP A 116 2.18 22.60 -19.29
N PHE A 117 1.27 23.38 -18.72
CA PHE A 117 -0.16 23.09 -18.82
C PHE A 117 -0.81 23.82 -19.99
N ARG A 118 -1.70 23.13 -20.71
CA ARG A 118 -2.34 23.64 -21.93
C ARG A 118 -3.85 23.70 -21.76
N PHE A 119 -4.43 24.85 -22.08
CA PHE A 119 -5.88 25.03 -22.16
C PHE A 119 -6.27 24.95 -23.63
N ASP A 120 -6.94 23.87 -24.00
CA ASP A 120 -7.49 23.78 -25.34
C ASP A 120 -8.81 24.59 -25.40
N LYS A 121 -8.77 25.65 -26.21
CA LYS A 121 -9.85 26.65 -26.33
C LYS A 121 -11.17 26.03 -26.78
N TYR A 122 -11.13 24.95 -27.55
CA TYR A 122 -12.31 24.39 -28.20
C TYR A 122 -12.84 23.13 -27.51
N SER A 123 -11.98 22.38 -26.82
CA SER A 123 -12.39 21.11 -26.20
C SER A 123 -12.80 21.21 -24.73
N LYS A 124 -12.62 22.37 -24.08
CA LYS A 124 -12.81 22.55 -22.62
C LYS A 124 -11.93 21.61 -21.78
N LYS A 125 -10.81 21.16 -22.35
CA LYS A 125 -9.84 20.28 -21.71
C LYS A 125 -8.61 21.07 -21.28
N ILE A 126 -8.00 20.58 -20.23
CA ILE A 126 -6.75 21.09 -19.69
C ILE A 126 -5.80 19.92 -19.57
N LEU A 127 -4.67 20.02 -20.25
CA LEU A 127 -3.60 19.03 -20.23
C LEU A 127 -2.52 19.47 -19.25
N ILE A 128 -2.11 18.56 -18.37
CA ILE A 128 -1.19 18.83 -17.25
C ILE A 128 -0.24 17.65 -17.10
N ASN A 129 1.02 17.91 -16.75
CA ASN A 129 2.05 16.90 -16.56
C ASN A 129 2.54 16.98 -15.11
N PHE A 130 2.81 15.83 -14.49
CA PHE A 130 3.47 15.79 -13.18
C PHE A 130 4.96 16.13 -13.30
N ASN A 131 5.51 16.70 -12.24
CA ASN A 131 6.95 16.73 -12.06
C ASN A 131 7.43 15.30 -11.73
N ASP A 132 8.63 14.93 -12.20
CA ASP A 132 9.20 13.59 -12.00
C ASP A 132 9.38 13.27 -10.51
N ASP A 133 9.59 14.30 -9.67
CA ASP A 133 9.67 14.16 -8.21
C ASP A 133 8.44 13.49 -7.60
N MET A 134 7.25 13.62 -8.23
CA MET A 134 6.02 13.01 -7.75
C MET A 134 5.96 11.50 -7.98
N GLY A 135 6.87 10.93 -8.78
CA GLY A 135 6.85 9.52 -9.15
C GLY A 135 6.83 8.60 -7.93
N GLU A 136 7.71 8.88 -6.96
CA GLU A 136 7.82 8.14 -5.68
C GLU A 136 6.50 8.12 -4.89
N TYR A 137 5.65 9.13 -5.05
CA TYR A 137 4.46 9.32 -4.23
C TYR A 137 3.17 8.83 -4.89
N LEU A 138 3.14 8.68 -6.22
CA LEU A 138 1.90 8.44 -6.98
C LEU A 138 1.88 7.15 -7.79
N ILE A 139 3.03 6.64 -8.24
CA ILE A 139 3.13 5.47 -9.13
C ILE A 139 3.98 4.36 -8.51
N ASN A 140 3.88 3.14 -9.05
CA ASN A 140 4.51 1.93 -8.49
C ASN A 140 4.23 1.72 -6.98
N LEU A 141 3.03 2.13 -6.52
CA LEU A 141 2.67 2.07 -5.11
C LEU A 141 2.28 0.64 -4.71
N LYS A 142 3.15 -0.03 -3.94
CA LYS A 142 2.92 -1.41 -3.48
C LYS A 142 2.45 -1.51 -2.03
N LYS A 143 2.95 -0.64 -1.15
CA LYS A 143 2.68 -0.61 0.30
C LYS A 143 2.71 0.84 0.81
N ASN A 144 2.20 1.08 2.02
CA ASN A 144 2.26 2.37 2.72
C ASN A 144 1.63 3.54 1.95
N PHE A 145 0.57 3.27 1.21
CA PHE A 145 -0.24 4.27 0.54
C PHE A 145 -1.67 4.20 1.05
N PHE A 146 -2.42 5.26 0.77
CA PHE A 146 -3.82 5.33 1.10
C PHE A 146 -4.61 5.79 -0.10
N MET A 147 -5.90 5.46 -0.07
CA MET A 147 -6.85 5.87 -1.08
C MET A 147 -8.14 6.39 -0.46
N TYR A 148 -8.78 7.31 -1.15
CA TYR A 148 -10.12 7.78 -0.81
C TYR A 148 -10.87 8.25 -2.05
N ASP A 149 -12.20 8.26 -1.98
CA ASP A 149 -13.02 8.75 -3.09
C ASP A 149 -12.89 10.27 -3.18
N LEU A 150 -12.59 10.80 -4.38
CA LEU A 150 -12.41 12.23 -4.60
C LEU A 150 -13.65 13.03 -4.13
N ILE A 151 -14.84 12.45 -4.28
CA ILE A 151 -16.11 13.05 -3.88
C ILE A 151 -16.16 13.47 -2.40
N ASP A 152 -15.44 12.78 -1.51
CA ASP A 152 -15.45 13.08 -0.07
C ASP A 152 -14.87 14.47 0.25
N ILE A 153 -13.90 14.92 -0.55
CA ILE A 153 -13.19 16.19 -0.30
C ILE A 153 -13.77 17.36 -1.09
N VAL A 154 -14.65 17.10 -2.06
CA VAL A 154 -15.18 18.12 -2.99
C VAL A 154 -15.86 19.27 -2.24
N ASN A 155 -16.53 18.98 -1.13
CA ASN A 155 -17.31 19.97 -0.38
C ASN A 155 -16.55 20.61 0.79
N PHE A 156 -15.30 20.21 1.05
CA PHE A 156 -14.48 20.83 2.10
C PHE A 156 -14.15 22.29 1.75
N LYS A 157 -14.30 23.20 2.71
CA LYS A 157 -14.05 24.63 2.57
C LYS A 157 -12.70 25.04 3.16
N TYR A 158 -12.14 24.21 4.04
CA TYR A 158 -10.88 24.51 4.72
C TYR A 158 -9.79 23.50 4.35
N LYS A 159 -8.58 23.99 4.08
CA LYS A 159 -7.43 23.13 3.75
C LYS A 159 -7.00 22.24 4.92
N HIS A 160 -7.16 22.72 6.16
CA HIS A 160 -6.86 21.95 7.37
C HIS A 160 -7.80 20.73 7.50
N THR A 161 -9.05 20.85 7.04
CA THR A 161 -9.98 19.72 6.95
C THR A 161 -9.45 18.63 6.03
N LEU A 162 -8.98 19.02 4.83
CA LEU A 162 -8.40 18.10 3.86
C LEU A 162 -7.19 17.38 4.46
N LYS A 163 -6.29 18.11 5.12
CA LYS A 163 -5.07 17.53 5.70
C LYS A 163 -5.37 16.55 6.84
N LEU A 164 -6.29 16.89 7.74
CA LEU A 164 -6.68 15.99 8.82
C LEU A 164 -7.47 14.77 8.32
N TYR A 165 -8.34 14.96 7.33
CA TYR A 165 -9.04 13.86 6.68
C TYR A 165 -8.07 12.87 6.03
N GLU A 166 -7.08 13.36 5.27
CA GLU A 166 -6.05 12.52 4.67
C GLU A 166 -5.19 11.81 5.73
N TYR A 167 -4.84 12.49 6.81
CA TYR A 167 -4.17 11.87 7.96
C TYR A 167 -4.98 10.68 8.48
N PHE A 168 -6.27 10.85 8.76
CA PHE A 168 -7.13 9.74 9.20
C PHE A 168 -7.33 8.66 8.13
N LYS A 169 -7.33 9.00 6.84
CA LYS A 169 -7.39 7.99 5.77
C LYS A 169 -6.10 7.19 5.63
N SER A 170 -4.95 7.76 5.96
CA SER A 170 -3.66 7.06 5.91
C SER A 170 -3.40 6.06 7.02
N ASN A 171 -4.16 6.16 8.11
CA ASN A 171 -4.09 5.20 9.21
C ASN A 171 -5.35 4.32 9.26
N SER A 172 -5.18 3.11 9.81
CA SER A 172 -6.25 2.14 10.01
C SER A 172 -6.90 2.23 11.40
N LEU A 173 -6.50 3.22 12.20
CA LEU A 173 -6.89 3.34 13.60
C LEU A 173 -8.33 3.85 13.73
N ASN A 174 -9.04 3.28 14.71
CA ASN A 174 -10.39 3.68 15.11
C ASN A 174 -10.36 4.63 16.31
N VAL A 175 -9.29 4.61 17.09
CA VAL A 175 -9.06 5.59 18.15
C VAL A 175 -7.66 6.15 17.96
N VAL A 176 -7.54 7.47 17.90
CA VAL A 176 -6.28 8.14 17.61
C VAL A 176 -6.03 9.19 18.67
N LYS A 177 -5.07 8.93 19.56
CA LYS A 177 -4.64 9.88 20.59
C LYS A 177 -3.47 10.70 20.05
N LEU A 178 -3.64 12.01 19.95
CA LEU A 178 -2.61 12.94 19.51
C LEU A 178 -2.39 14.05 20.53
N LYS A 179 -1.14 14.50 20.66
CA LYS A 179 -0.85 15.76 21.35
C LYS A 179 -1.41 16.93 20.56
N VAL A 180 -1.82 17.98 21.27
CA VAL A 180 -2.26 19.23 20.65
C VAL A 180 -1.19 19.79 19.69
N ASP A 181 0.08 19.76 20.09
CA ASP A 181 1.19 20.27 19.26
C ASP A 181 1.40 19.41 18.00
N THR A 182 1.32 18.08 18.11
CA THR A 182 1.37 17.19 16.93
C THR A 182 0.23 17.45 15.96
N ILE A 183 -0.98 17.75 16.44
CA ILE A 183 -2.10 18.10 15.53
C ILE A 183 -1.81 19.43 14.84
N LYS A 184 -1.25 20.42 15.56
CA LYS A 184 -0.83 21.68 14.94
C LYS A 184 0.25 21.47 13.88
N ASP A 185 1.20 20.57 14.12
CA ASP A 185 2.22 20.21 13.13
C ASP A 185 1.59 19.58 11.89
N ILE A 186 0.71 18.59 12.08
CA ILE A 186 -0.04 17.95 10.99
C ILE A 186 -0.82 18.98 10.18
N LEU A 187 -1.36 20.02 10.81
CA LEU A 187 -2.18 21.05 10.16
C LEU A 187 -1.38 22.24 9.58
N ASP A 188 -0.06 22.25 9.68
CA ASP A 188 0.80 23.40 9.36
C ASP A 188 0.44 24.67 10.16
N LEU A 189 0.09 24.48 11.42
CA LEU A 189 -0.29 25.51 12.38
C LEU A 189 0.72 25.66 13.52
N LYS A 190 1.98 25.26 13.28
CA LYS A 190 3.11 25.50 14.19
C LYS A 190 3.08 26.95 14.68
N ASN A 191 3.22 27.13 15.99
CA ASN A 191 3.20 28.44 16.68
C ASN A 191 1.91 29.28 16.55
N LYS A 192 0.83 28.75 15.95
CA LYS A 192 -0.48 29.41 15.91
C LYS A 192 -1.40 28.91 17.03
N TYR A 193 -2.46 29.68 17.28
CA TYR A 193 -3.48 29.38 18.30
C TYR A 193 -2.86 29.08 19.68
N ILE A 194 -2.17 30.06 20.27
CA ILE A 194 -1.51 29.94 21.57
C ILE A 194 -2.49 29.44 22.64
N ARG A 195 -3.72 29.96 22.63
CA ARG A 195 -4.80 29.50 23.51
C ARG A 195 -5.49 28.28 22.92
N TYR A 196 -5.54 27.19 23.68
CA TYR A 196 -6.21 25.95 23.31
C TYR A 196 -7.70 26.17 22.96
N THR A 197 -8.40 27.06 23.67
CA THR A 197 -9.81 27.37 23.40
C THR A 197 -10.07 27.85 21.97
N ASN A 198 -9.15 28.65 21.42
CA ASN A 198 -9.27 29.15 20.05
C ASN A 198 -8.93 28.02 19.06
N PHE A 199 -7.89 27.23 19.36
CA PHE A 199 -7.55 26.06 18.54
C PHE A 199 -8.73 25.07 18.46
N LYS A 200 -9.37 24.78 19.59
CA LYS A 200 -10.53 23.90 19.68
C LYS A 200 -11.69 24.43 18.83
N LYS A 201 -12.12 25.65 19.10
CA LYS A 201 -13.31 26.25 18.49
C LYS A 201 -13.12 26.55 17.00
N ASP A 202 -11.99 27.13 16.63
CA ASP A 202 -11.78 27.67 15.28
C ASP A 202 -11.16 26.65 14.33
N VAL A 203 -10.61 25.54 14.85
CA VAL A 203 -9.91 24.52 14.05
C VAL A 203 -10.53 23.14 14.25
N ILE A 204 -10.48 22.58 15.46
CA ILE A 204 -10.88 21.17 15.68
C ILE A 204 -12.37 20.95 15.45
N GLU A 205 -13.22 21.76 16.07
CA GLU A 205 -14.69 21.64 15.92
C GLU A 205 -15.10 21.90 14.46
N VAL A 206 -14.55 22.94 13.84
CA VAL A 206 -14.80 23.27 12.42
C VAL A 206 -14.44 22.11 11.50
N ILE A 207 -13.26 21.50 11.67
CA ILE A 207 -12.81 20.38 10.83
C ILE A 207 -13.70 19.16 11.02
N ILE A 208 -14.03 18.81 12.28
CA ILE A 208 -14.84 17.63 12.59
C ILE A 208 -16.25 17.78 12.03
N ASP A 209 -16.87 18.95 12.22
CA ASP A 209 -18.19 19.24 11.66
C ASP A 209 -18.20 19.19 10.14
N GLU A 210 -17.14 19.72 9.50
CA GLU A 210 -17.01 19.68 8.05
C GLU A 210 -16.82 18.25 7.50
N ILE A 211 -15.96 17.44 8.12
CA ILE A 211 -15.78 16.03 7.75
C ILE A 211 -17.09 15.26 7.91
N ASN A 212 -17.75 15.39 9.06
CA ASN A 212 -18.98 14.66 9.39
C ASN A 212 -20.19 15.05 8.53
N SER A 213 -20.22 16.29 8.03
CA SER A 213 -21.30 16.78 7.16
C SER A 213 -21.05 16.51 5.67
N SER A 214 -19.79 16.37 5.26
CA SER A 214 -19.41 16.29 3.84
C SER A 214 -18.97 14.91 3.39
N SER A 215 -18.32 14.12 4.25
CA SER A 215 -17.83 12.78 3.92
C SER A 215 -18.86 11.71 4.26
N ASN A 216 -19.00 10.72 3.39
CA ASN A 216 -19.84 9.54 3.64
C ASN A 216 -19.03 8.29 4.01
N THR A 217 -17.71 8.42 4.15
CA THR A 217 -16.82 7.29 4.42
C THR A 217 -16.13 7.37 5.78
N LEU A 218 -16.07 8.56 6.38
CA LEU A 218 -15.38 8.84 7.64
C LEU A 218 -16.28 9.68 8.54
N TYR A 219 -16.41 9.28 9.80
CA TYR A 219 -17.09 10.04 10.84
C TYR A 219 -16.19 10.13 12.08
N LEU A 220 -16.08 11.32 12.65
CA LEU A 220 -15.17 11.65 13.74
C LEU A 220 -15.93 12.14 14.97
N LYS A 221 -15.56 11.63 16.14
CA LYS A 221 -15.82 12.26 17.43
C LYS A 221 -14.49 12.53 18.11
N TYR A 222 -14.48 13.36 19.14
CA TYR A 222 -13.28 13.55 19.95
C TYR A 222 -13.59 13.68 21.43
N SER A 223 -12.59 13.38 22.25
CA SER A 223 -12.54 13.67 23.67
C SER A 223 -11.19 14.30 24.03
N GLU A 224 -11.11 14.91 25.21
CA GLU A 224 -9.93 15.65 25.66
C GLU A 224 -9.30 14.95 26.86
N GLU A 225 -7.98 14.86 26.89
CA GLU A 225 -7.22 14.41 28.06
C GLU A 225 -6.37 15.55 28.61
N LYS A 226 -6.53 15.81 29.91
CA LYS A 226 -5.83 16.88 30.62
C LYS A 226 -4.64 16.33 31.41
N ILE A 227 -3.55 17.09 31.42
CA ILE A 227 -2.45 16.92 32.35
C ILE A 227 -2.40 18.18 33.22
N GLY A 228 -2.82 18.04 34.48
CA GLY A 228 -3.12 19.18 35.33
C GLY A 228 -4.25 20.04 34.75
N PRO A 229 -4.10 21.37 34.67
CA PRO A 229 -5.14 22.25 34.11
C PRO A 229 -5.13 22.30 32.57
N LYS A 230 -4.06 21.84 31.92
CA LYS A 230 -3.85 21.96 30.47
C LYS A 230 -4.41 20.74 29.75
N VAL A 231 -5.17 20.96 28.68
CA VAL A 231 -5.49 19.89 27.71
C VAL A 231 -4.23 19.61 26.91
N GLU A 232 -3.66 18.42 27.07
CA GLU A 232 -2.42 18.02 26.41
C GLU A 232 -2.69 17.13 25.19
N TYR A 233 -3.74 16.30 25.25
CA TYR A 233 -4.09 15.37 24.18
C TYR A 233 -5.54 15.51 23.74
N ILE A 234 -5.77 15.27 22.46
CA ILE A 234 -7.09 15.04 21.87
C ILE A 234 -7.15 13.59 21.42
N ILE A 235 -8.21 12.89 21.82
CA ILE A 235 -8.48 11.50 21.46
C ILE A 235 -9.60 11.51 20.43
N PHE A 236 -9.28 11.22 19.17
CA PHE A 236 -10.24 11.11 18.09
C PHE A 236 -10.80 9.69 18.04
N HIS A 237 -12.11 9.56 17.90
CA HIS A 237 -12.82 8.30 17.64
C HIS A 237 -13.29 8.32 16.19
N VAL A 238 -12.72 7.41 15.39
CA VAL A 238 -12.86 7.33 13.95
C VAL A 238 -13.74 6.15 13.58
N THR A 239 -14.92 6.45 13.03
CA THR A 239 -15.85 5.48 12.47
C THR A 239 -15.72 5.49 10.95
N ARG A 240 -15.53 4.31 10.34
CA ARG A 240 -15.35 4.15 8.89
C ARG A 240 -16.54 3.40 8.31
N ILE A 241 -17.27 4.03 7.38
CA ILE A 241 -18.59 3.57 6.92
C ILE A 241 -18.49 2.72 5.64
N LYS A 242 -17.47 2.96 4.81
CA LYS A 242 -17.15 2.14 3.63
C LYS A 242 -15.73 1.63 3.73
N SER A 243 -15.59 0.32 3.86
CA SER A 243 -14.32 -0.41 3.86
C SER A 243 -13.82 -0.58 2.43
N ASP A 244 -13.56 0.52 1.73
CA ASP A 244 -12.73 0.44 0.53
C ASP A 244 -11.29 0.24 1.01
N SER A 245 -10.97 -1.04 1.22
CA SER A 245 -9.62 -1.60 1.35
C SER A 245 -8.62 -0.65 2.00
N ILE A 246 -8.67 -0.60 3.34
CA ILE A 246 -7.45 -0.37 4.12
C ILE A 246 -6.53 -1.52 3.73
N LEU A 247 -5.64 -1.30 2.79
CA LEU A 247 -4.51 -2.21 2.62
C LEU A 247 -3.75 -2.14 3.93
N GLU A 248 -3.62 -3.29 4.57
CA GLU A 248 -2.84 -3.48 5.79
C GLU A 248 -1.44 -2.94 5.52
N GLY A 249 -1.22 -1.68 5.90
CA GLY A 249 0.09 -1.05 5.92
C GLY A 249 0.92 -1.87 6.88
N ALA A 250 1.87 -2.60 6.33
CA ALA A 250 2.78 -3.46 7.05
C ALA A 250 3.36 -2.72 8.26
N ILE A 251 3.22 -3.38 9.41
CA ILE A 251 3.97 -3.20 10.65
C ILE A 251 5.39 -2.78 10.28
N SER A 252 5.84 -1.64 10.83
CA SER A 252 7.23 -1.26 10.71
C SER A 252 8.06 -2.32 11.42
N GLU A 253 8.90 -3.07 10.70
CA GLU A 253 9.81 -4.04 11.31
C GLU A 253 10.94 -3.31 12.06
N ASN A 254 10.58 -2.64 13.16
CA ASN A 254 11.52 -2.20 14.18
C ASN A 254 11.74 -3.37 15.15
N MET A 255 12.93 -3.97 15.13
CA MET A 255 13.25 -5.17 15.92
C MET A 255 13.26 -4.91 17.44
N ALA A 256 13.45 -3.67 17.86
CA ALA A 256 13.38 -3.27 19.25
C ALA A 256 11.92 -3.30 19.72
N TYR A 257 11.62 -4.13 20.72
CA TYR A 257 10.28 -4.43 21.26
C TYR A 257 9.41 -5.46 20.51
N SER A 258 9.94 -6.14 19.48
CA SER A 258 9.23 -7.26 18.82
C SER A 258 8.71 -8.34 19.79
N HIS A 259 9.41 -8.58 20.89
CA HIS A 259 9.01 -9.53 21.95
C HIS A 259 7.76 -9.09 22.75
N LEU A 260 7.28 -7.86 22.58
CA LEU A 260 6.07 -7.35 23.19
C LEU A 260 4.85 -7.50 22.28
N TYR A 261 5.05 -7.83 21.00
CA TYR A 261 3.95 -7.97 20.04
C TYR A 261 3.05 -9.15 20.43
N GLY A 262 1.74 -8.94 20.33
CA GLY A 262 0.70 -9.88 20.74
C GLY A 262 0.43 -9.91 22.25
N LYS A 263 1.21 -9.20 23.09
CA LYS A 263 0.96 -9.17 24.54
C LYS A 263 -0.22 -8.30 24.90
N GLU A 264 -0.95 -8.77 25.90
CA GLU A 264 -2.18 -8.14 26.39
C GLU A 264 -1.86 -7.04 27.39
N CYS A 265 -2.52 -5.90 27.25
CA CYS A 265 -2.37 -4.75 28.14
C CYS A 265 -3.72 -4.08 28.37
N ASN A 266 -3.87 -3.39 29.51
CA ASN A 266 -5.01 -2.54 29.77
C ASN A 266 -4.65 -1.09 29.41
N TYR A 267 -5.50 -0.44 28.61
CA TYR A 267 -5.36 0.97 28.27
C TYR A 267 -6.73 1.63 28.23
N LEU A 268 -6.89 2.81 28.82
CA LEU A 268 -8.19 3.53 28.86
C LEU A 268 -9.39 2.66 29.32
N GLY A 269 -9.15 1.73 30.26
CA GLY A 269 -10.20 0.87 30.83
C GLY A 269 -10.65 -0.29 29.93
N LYS A 270 -9.92 -0.59 28.86
CA LYS A 270 -10.19 -1.69 27.92
C LYS A 270 -8.95 -2.56 27.72
N TYR A 271 -9.15 -3.80 27.28
CA TYR A 271 -8.07 -4.75 27.01
C TYR A 271 -7.66 -4.71 25.53
N TYR A 272 -6.36 -4.58 25.30
CA TYR A 272 -5.75 -4.53 23.97
C TYR A 272 -4.57 -5.48 23.88
N THR A 273 -4.18 -5.81 22.65
CA THR A 273 -2.93 -6.47 22.31
C THR A 273 -2.00 -5.48 21.61
N ILE A 274 -0.70 -5.53 21.87
CA ILE A 274 0.26 -4.70 21.13
C ILE A 274 0.42 -5.26 19.71
N GLU A 275 0.11 -4.44 18.71
CA GLU A 275 0.18 -4.84 17.29
C GLU A 275 1.45 -4.30 16.61
N ASP A 276 1.89 -3.09 16.95
CA ASP A 276 3.12 -2.49 16.41
C ASP A 276 3.71 -1.47 17.39
N ILE A 277 5.03 -1.26 17.34
CA ILE A 277 5.75 -0.20 18.05
C ILE A 277 6.68 0.52 17.06
N ASN A 278 6.29 1.72 16.67
CA ASN A 278 7.05 2.55 15.75
C ASN A 278 7.89 3.57 16.52
N ILE A 279 9.19 3.31 16.63
CA ILE A 279 10.13 4.13 17.40
C ILE A 279 10.36 5.49 16.72
N ASP A 280 10.36 5.55 15.39
CA ASP A 280 10.63 6.78 14.63
C ASP A 280 9.49 7.78 14.74
N ASN A 281 8.25 7.28 14.74
CA ASN A 281 7.06 8.10 14.93
C ASN A 281 6.61 8.16 16.41
N LEU A 282 7.36 7.55 17.34
CA LEU A 282 7.07 7.49 18.77
C LEU A 282 5.64 6.96 19.08
N LEU A 283 5.24 5.89 18.40
CA LEU A 283 3.89 5.33 18.42
C LEU A 283 3.86 3.89 18.93
N ILE A 284 2.88 3.57 19.76
CA ILE A 284 2.49 2.20 20.10
C ILE A 284 1.10 1.95 19.52
N VAL A 285 0.93 0.93 18.70
CA VAL A 285 -0.35 0.52 18.10
C VAL A 285 -0.92 -0.65 18.88
N LEU A 286 -2.20 -0.54 19.22
CA LEU A 286 -2.92 -1.47 20.07
C LEU A 286 -4.18 -1.96 19.35
N LYS A 287 -4.48 -3.25 19.42
CA LYS A 287 -5.71 -3.86 18.89
C LYS A 287 -6.60 -4.33 20.03
N GLU A 288 -7.84 -3.85 20.09
CA GLU A 288 -8.81 -4.23 21.13
C GLU A 288 -9.14 -5.73 21.01
N GLN A 289 -9.27 -6.45 22.12
CA GLN A 289 -9.49 -7.91 22.08
C GLN A 289 -10.89 -8.31 21.61
N TYR A 290 -11.91 -7.54 21.99
CA TYR A 290 -13.33 -7.86 21.75
C TYR A 290 -13.93 -7.08 20.58
N SER A 291 -13.11 -6.39 19.81
CA SER A 291 -13.52 -5.68 18.61
C SER A 291 -12.35 -5.64 17.62
N ASN A 292 -12.60 -5.34 16.34
CA ASN A 292 -11.51 -5.09 15.40
C ASN A 292 -10.97 -3.66 15.48
N ASN A 293 -11.24 -2.93 16.59
CA ASN A 293 -10.79 -1.56 16.75
C ASN A 293 -9.30 -1.52 17.05
N ARG A 294 -8.61 -0.62 16.35
CA ARG A 294 -7.21 -0.28 16.64
C ARG A 294 -7.11 1.10 17.28
N THR A 295 -6.21 1.24 18.25
CA THR A 295 -5.86 2.51 18.87
C THR A 295 -4.37 2.73 18.87
N ASN A 296 -3.92 3.94 19.19
CA ASN A 296 -2.52 4.23 19.39
C ASN A 296 -2.24 5.00 20.68
N ILE A 297 -0.97 4.96 21.08
CA ILE A 297 -0.39 5.83 22.09
C ILE A 297 0.77 6.57 21.43
N VAL A 298 0.71 7.91 21.45
CA VAL A 298 1.80 8.78 21.02
C VAL A 298 2.64 9.17 22.23
N ASN A 299 3.96 9.06 22.09
CA ASN A 299 4.93 9.40 23.10
C ASN A 299 5.80 10.58 22.66
N GLU A 300 6.36 11.31 23.63
CA GLU A 300 7.08 12.57 23.37
C GLU A 300 8.57 12.37 23.11
N SER A 301 9.12 11.24 23.55
CA SER A 301 10.51 10.84 23.35
C SER A 301 10.62 9.32 23.39
N LYS A 302 11.75 8.78 22.91
CA LYS A 302 12.04 7.34 22.97
C LYS A 302 12.01 6.82 24.42
N GLU A 303 12.51 7.62 25.36
CA GLU A 303 12.50 7.30 26.81
C GLU A 303 11.07 7.23 27.34
N LYS A 304 10.20 8.19 26.98
CA LYS A 304 8.80 8.18 27.40
C LYS A 304 8.01 7.04 26.74
N LEU A 305 8.37 6.64 25.52
CA LEU A 305 7.81 5.45 24.87
C LEU A 305 8.15 4.19 25.66
N GLU A 306 9.41 4.02 26.06
CA GLU A 306 9.84 2.90 26.88
C GLU A 306 9.16 2.90 28.26
N GLN A 307 9.06 4.07 28.92
CA GLN A 307 8.31 4.21 30.17
C GLN A 307 6.82 3.84 30.01
N GLN A 308 6.23 4.15 28.86
CA GLN A 308 4.85 3.78 28.58
C GLN A 308 4.70 2.28 28.35
N LEU A 309 5.64 1.62 27.65
CA LEU A 309 5.68 0.17 27.52
C LEU A 309 5.84 -0.50 28.89
N LYS A 310 6.70 0.05 29.76
CA LYS A 310 6.85 -0.39 31.17
C LYS A 310 5.56 -0.27 31.96
N LYS A 311 4.73 0.75 31.69
CA LYS A 311 3.42 0.92 32.34
C LYS A 311 2.36 -0.04 31.79
N LEU A 312 2.37 -0.31 30.49
CA LEU A 312 1.42 -1.22 29.84
C LEU A 312 1.69 -2.69 30.18
N LEU A 313 2.97 -3.07 30.27
CA LEU A 313 3.44 -4.43 30.47
C LEU A 313 4.48 -4.51 31.60
N PRO A 314 4.12 -4.16 32.85
CA PRO A 314 5.09 -4.05 33.94
C PRO A 314 5.88 -5.33 34.22
N ASP A 315 5.25 -6.50 34.10
CA ASP A 315 5.89 -7.80 34.36
C ASP A 315 7.03 -8.12 33.38
N ASP A 316 6.92 -7.63 32.14
CA ASP A 316 7.94 -7.81 31.11
C ASP A 316 9.19 -6.97 31.34
N PHE A 317 9.05 -5.89 32.12
CA PHE A 317 10.14 -4.99 32.46
C PHE A 317 10.57 -5.09 33.93
N ALA A 318 9.91 -5.91 34.75
CA ALA A 318 10.16 -6.05 36.18
C ALA A 318 11.52 -6.72 36.53
N LYS A 319 12.23 -7.29 35.55
CA LYS A 319 13.58 -7.86 35.73
C LYS A 319 14.67 -6.90 35.26
N LYS A 320 14.97 -5.86 36.04
CA LYS A 320 16.27 -5.16 36.10
C LYS A 320 16.17 -3.95 37.04
N LYS A 321 16.55 -4.14 38.31
CA LYS A 321 16.73 -3.02 39.26
C LYS A 321 18.15 -2.93 39.82
N THR A 322 19.13 -3.58 39.20
CA THR A 322 20.51 -3.57 39.69
C THR A 322 21.43 -3.86 38.51
N SER A 323 21.98 -2.82 37.85
CA SER A 323 23.16 -2.86 36.95
C SER A 323 23.15 -1.80 35.83
N GLU A 324 22.64 -0.58 36.05
CA GLU A 324 22.63 0.48 35.01
C GLU A 324 24.02 0.91 34.51
N ILE A 325 25.13 0.42 35.10
CA ILE A 325 26.50 0.76 34.67
C ILE A 325 27.23 -0.42 34.00
N GLN A 326 26.75 -1.67 34.13
CA GLN A 326 27.39 -2.87 33.52
C GLN A 326 26.70 -3.35 32.23
N LEU A 327 25.55 -2.76 31.88
CA LEU A 327 24.64 -3.28 30.85
C LEU A 327 25.09 -3.03 29.40
N ASP A 328 25.95 -2.04 29.15
CA ASP A 328 26.41 -1.75 27.79
C ASP A 328 27.50 -2.76 27.31
N GLU A 329 28.26 -3.34 28.24
CA GLU A 329 29.18 -4.45 27.95
C GLU A 329 28.45 -5.81 27.92
N ILE A 330 27.54 -6.05 28.87
CA ILE A 330 26.80 -7.33 28.95
C ILE A 330 25.81 -7.46 27.79
N GLY A 331 25.17 -6.39 27.31
CA GLY A 331 24.30 -6.44 26.12
C GLY A 331 25.05 -6.89 24.85
N ARG A 332 26.27 -6.37 24.65
CA ARG A 332 27.18 -6.82 23.59
C ARG A 332 27.65 -8.26 23.81
N LEU A 333 28.05 -8.63 25.03
CA LEU A 333 28.48 -9.98 25.39
C LEU A 333 27.35 -11.02 25.32
N THR A 334 26.09 -10.64 25.58
CA THR A 334 24.92 -11.53 25.55
C THR A 334 24.45 -11.78 24.12
N ALA A 335 24.49 -10.77 23.26
CA ALA A 335 24.23 -10.94 21.82
C ALA A 335 25.34 -11.78 21.15
N VAL A 336 26.60 -11.58 21.54
CA VAL A 336 27.73 -12.42 21.09
C VAL A 336 27.61 -13.84 21.62
N ASN A 337 27.18 -14.04 22.87
CA ASN A 337 26.93 -15.37 23.45
C ASN A 337 25.72 -16.06 22.83
N ASP A 338 24.62 -15.36 22.52
CA ASP A 338 23.46 -15.96 21.82
C ASP A 338 23.81 -16.32 20.38
N PHE A 339 24.54 -15.47 19.67
CA PHE A 339 25.02 -15.78 18.32
C PHE A 339 25.98 -16.98 18.31
N LYS A 340 26.91 -17.04 19.28
CA LYS A 340 27.84 -18.17 19.42
C LYS A 340 27.10 -19.45 19.81
N SER A 341 26.15 -19.38 20.74
CA SER A 341 25.29 -20.50 21.15
C SER A 341 24.42 -21.01 20.00
N PHE A 342 23.82 -20.11 19.23
CA PHE A 342 23.07 -20.44 18.01
C PHE A 342 23.96 -21.17 17.00
N LYS A 343 25.13 -20.59 16.67
CA LYS A 343 26.06 -21.18 15.70
C LYS A 343 26.51 -22.58 16.14
N THR A 344 26.88 -22.76 17.41
CA THR A 344 27.27 -24.07 17.94
C THR A 344 26.13 -25.08 17.83
N LYS A 345 24.90 -24.72 18.24
CA LYS A 345 23.73 -25.61 18.17
C LYS A 345 23.37 -26.00 16.73
N VAL A 346 23.49 -25.06 15.79
CA VAL A 346 23.21 -25.34 14.37
C VAL A 346 24.28 -26.24 13.78
N ILE A 347 25.57 -25.99 14.06
CA ILE A 347 26.67 -26.86 13.62
C ILE A 347 26.51 -28.28 14.18
N GLU A 348 26.18 -28.43 15.46
CA GLU A 348 25.95 -29.74 16.09
C GLU A 348 24.76 -30.48 15.44
N LYS A 349 23.65 -29.77 15.19
CA LYS A 349 22.43 -30.38 14.64
C LYS A 349 22.52 -30.72 13.15
N TYR A 350 23.27 -29.93 12.38
CA TYR A 350 23.35 -30.03 10.92
C TYR A 350 24.73 -30.47 10.42
N ARG A 351 25.61 -30.99 11.29
CA ARG A 351 26.88 -31.61 10.88
C ARG A 351 26.64 -32.69 9.81
N GLY A 352 27.35 -32.58 8.68
CA GLY A 352 27.21 -33.47 7.53
C GLY A 352 25.91 -33.28 6.73
N LYS A 353 25.08 -32.28 7.05
CA LYS A 353 23.77 -32.03 6.42
C LYS A 353 23.72 -30.69 5.71
N ASP A 354 22.78 -30.61 4.77
CA ASP A 354 22.47 -29.38 4.06
C ASP A 354 21.87 -28.34 5.01
N LEU A 355 22.41 -27.13 4.92
CA LEU A 355 22.00 -25.97 5.70
C LEU A 355 20.96 -25.14 4.94
N GLY A 356 20.99 -25.17 3.61
CA GLY A 356 20.03 -24.52 2.73
C GLY A 356 20.66 -23.91 1.48
N ASN A 357 19.82 -23.37 0.61
CA ASN A 357 20.20 -22.57 -0.57
C ASN A 357 19.67 -21.13 -0.42
N TYR A 358 19.85 -20.26 -1.43
CA TYR A 358 19.55 -18.81 -1.36
C TYR A 358 20.37 -18.07 -0.29
N MET A 359 21.67 -18.35 -0.23
CA MET A 359 22.57 -17.78 0.77
C MET A 359 23.25 -16.52 0.21
N PRO A 360 23.46 -15.48 1.03
CA PRO A 360 24.06 -14.23 0.56
C PRO A 360 25.44 -14.49 -0.04
N GLY A 361 25.69 -13.95 -1.24
CA GLY A 361 26.96 -14.12 -1.96
C GLY A 361 27.04 -15.38 -2.83
N PHE A 362 25.99 -16.20 -2.89
CA PHE A 362 25.93 -17.43 -3.69
C PHE A 362 24.67 -17.45 -4.57
N ASP A 363 24.74 -18.15 -5.70
CA ASP A 363 23.59 -18.34 -6.59
C ASP A 363 22.46 -19.11 -5.90
N GLU A 364 21.21 -18.87 -6.31
CA GLU A 364 19.99 -19.43 -5.69
C GLU A 364 19.97 -20.96 -5.62
N GLU A 365 20.65 -21.62 -6.56
CA GLU A 365 20.71 -23.08 -6.69
C GLU A 365 21.85 -23.71 -5.88
N VAL A 366 22.78 -22.90 -5.36
CA VAL A 366 23.93 -23.40 -4.59
C VAL A 366 23.47 -23.83 -3.20
N ILE A 367 23.73 -25.09 -2.86
CA ILE A 367 23.43 -25.65 -1.55
C ILE A 367 24.68 -25.52 -0.68
N ILE A 368 24.49 -24.94 0.51
CA ILE A 368 25.53 -24.85 1.53
C ILE A 368 25.27 -25.93 2.57
N LYS A 369 26.30 -26.70 2.92
CA LYS A 369 26.25 -27.73 3.97
C LYS A 369 27.21 -27.42 5.11
N VAL A 370 27.01 -28.05 6.27
CA VAL A 370 28.04 -28.10 7.32
C VAL A 370 28.92 -29.31 7.07
N ASP A 371 30.21 -29.09 6.84
CA ASP A 371 31.17 -30.15 6.62
C ASP A 371 31.29 -31.06 7.85
N GLU A 372 31.37 -32.37 7.61
CA GLU A 372 31.33 -33.39 8.66
C GLU A 372 32.62 -33.39 9.51
N GLU A 373 33.77 -33.23 8.85
CA GLU A 373 35.09 -33.28 9.48
C GLU A 373 35.49 -31.91 10.05
N SER A 374 35.37 -30.85 9.25
CA SER A 374 35.89 -29.53 9.62
C SER A 374 34.89 -28.66 10.39
N SER A 375 33.61 -29.02 10.42
CA SER A 375 32.51 -28.19 10.97
C SER A 375 32.36 -26.81 10.32
N TYR A 376 33.00 -26.59 9.15
CA TYR A 376 32.91 -25.35 8.39
C TYR A 376 31.77 -25.41 7.37
N LEU A 377 31.37 -24.25 6.86
CA LEU A 377 30.40 -24.19 5.78
C LEU A 377 31.10 -24.59 4.47
N TYR A 378 30.44 -25.46 3.71
CA TYR A 378 30.96 -26.03 2.48
C TYR A 378 29.95 -25.81 1.36
N ASP A 379 30.44 -25.28 0.24
CA ASP A 379 29.69 -25.10 -0.99
C ASP A 379 29.68 -26.43 -1.76
N THR A 380 28.51 -27.04 -1.93
CA THR A 380 28.39 -28.34 -2.61
C THR A 380 28.65 -28.25 -4.11
N THR A 381 28.42 -27.10 -4.72
CA THR A 381 28.54 -26.87 -6.16
C THR A 381 29.99 -26.61 -6.53
N ALA A 382 30.66 -25.69 -5.83
CA ALA A 382 32.08 -25.39 -6.04
C ALA A 382 33.03 -26.39 -5.35
N LYS A 383 32.49 -27.31 -4.55
CA LYS A 383 33.23 -28.34 -3.79
C LYS A 383 34.37 -27.79 -2.93
N LYS A 384 34.15 -26.62 -2.32
CA LYS A 384 35.16 -25.93 -1.49
C LYS A 384 34.59 -25.50 -0.14
N ILE A 385 35.49 -25.38 0.84
CA ILE A 385 35.17 -24.73 2.12
C ILE A 385 35.01 -23.23 1.85
N ILE A 386 33.95 -22.65 2.42
CA ILE A 386 33.63 -21.23 2.30
C ILE A 386 34.57 -20.42 3.19
N SER A 387 35.02 -19.27 2.69
CA SER A 387 35.97 -18.41 3.42
C SER A 387 35.39 -17.90 4.75
N LYS A 388 36.26 -17.42 5.63
CA LYS A 388 35.85 -16.95 6.96
C LYS A 388 34.90 -15.76 6.84
N GLU A 389 35.18 -14.83 5.93
CA GLU A 389 34.39 -13.63 5.67
C GLU A 389 33.00 -14.00 5.13
N GLU A 390 32.92 -14.80 4.07
CA GLU A 390 31.65 -15.26 3.47
C GLU A 390 30.82 -16.10 4.46
N SER A 391 31.49 -16.97 5.24
CA SER A 391 30.81 -17.78 6.25
C SER A 391 30.15 -16.90 7.33
N LEU A 392 30.78 -15.78 7.69
CA LEU A 392 30.24 -14.86 8.69
C LEU A 392 28.96 -14.18 8.18
N GLU A 393 28.90 -13.82 6.90
CA GLU A 393 27.70 -13.25 6.28
C GLU A 393 26.55 -14.26 6.24
N ILE A 394 26.84 -15.51 5.88
CA ILE A 394 25.86 -16.61 5.93
C ILE A 394 25.34 -16.82 7.35
N TRP A 395 26.22 -16.86 8.35
CA TRP A 395 25.81 -17.03 9.75
C TRP A 395 24.95 -15.86 10.25
N LYS A 396 25.28 -14.62 9.86
CA LYS A 396 24.45 -13.44 10.18
C LYS A 396 23.08 -13.54 9.53
N TYR A 397 23.01 -13.97 8.27
CA TYR A 397 21.75 -14.16 7.55
C TYR A 397 20.88 -15.24 8.20
N LEU A 398 21.46 -16.40 8.54
CA LEU A 398 20.72 -17.49 9.19
C LEU A 398 20.30 -17.16 10.62
N TYR A 399 21.10 -16.38 11.35
CA TYR A 399 20.72 -15.92 12.67
C TYR A 399 19.49 -14.99 12.64
N LYS A 400 19.38 -14.16 11.59
CA LYS A 400 18.20 -13.31 11.33
C LYS A 400 17.01 -14.10 10.76
N ASN A 401 17.28 -15.19 10.04
CA ASN A 401 16.28 -16.04 9.36
C ASN A 401 16.34 -17.48 9.90
N ARG A 402 16.14 -17.67 11.22
CA ARG A 402 16.34 -18.97 11.89
C ARG A 402 15.43 -20.07 11.33
N ASP A 403 14.28 -19.69 10.79
CA ASP A 403 13.28 -20.56 10.17
C ASP A 403 13.73 -21.14 8.82
N LYS A 404 14.78 -20.58 8.20
CA LYS A 404 15.37 -21.07 6.94
C LYS A 404 16.50 -22.08 7.15
N VAL A 405 17.00 -22.24 8.38
CA VAL A 405 18.10 -23.17 8.70
C VAL A 405 17.66 -24.62 8.43
N GLY A 406 18.40 -25.31 7.57
CA GLY A 406 18.15 -26.69 7.18
C GLY A 406 17.06 -26.86 6.13
N LYS A 407 16.60 -25.78 5.50
CA LYS A 407 15.61 -25.84 4.41
C LYS A 407 16.31 -25.63 3.07
N VAL A 408 16.28 -26.65 2.23
CA VAL A 408 16.66 -26.54 0.82
C VAL A 408 15.38 -26.34 0.02
N ILE A 409 15.22 -25.16 -0.56
CA ILE A 409 14.09 -24.81 -1.42
C ILE A 409 14.41 -25.34 -2.81
N LYS A 410 13.80 -26.45 -3.20
CA LYS A 410 13.79 -26.88 -4.60
C LYS A 410 12.67 -26.10 -5.29
N LYS A 411 12.99 -25.26 -6.28
CA LYS A 411 11.96 -24.71 -7.17
C LYS A 411 11.29 -25.90 -7.86
N GLU A 412 10.07 -26.24 -7.45
CA GLU A 412 9.22 -27.09 -8.27
C GLU A 412 8.93 -26.32 -9.56
N PRO A 413 8.94 -26.99 -10.73
CA PRO A 413 8.67 -26.33 -11.99
C PRO A 413 7.26 -25.75 -11.94
N VAL A 414 7.15 -24.42 -12.07
CA VAL A 414 5.87 -23.72 -12.22
C VAL A 414 5.13 -24.38 -13.39
N ASN A 415 3.96 -24.95 -13.15
CA ASN A 415 3.13 -25.51 -14.21
C ASN A 415 2.54 -24.34 -15.02
N LEU A 416 3.33 -23.85 -15.99
CA LEU A 416 3.06 -22.71 -16.86
C LEU A 416 1.75 -22.83 -17.68
N ILE A 417 1.01 -23.92 -17.54
CA ILE A 417 -0.17 -24.23 -18.33
C ILE A 417 -1.44 -23.67 -17.71
N GLU A 418 -1.49 -23.52 -16.38
CA GLU A 418 -2.67 -22.96 -15.71
C GLU A 418 -2.99 -21.53 -16.16
N GLN A 419 -2.00 -20.78 -16.64
CA GLN A 419 -2.20 -19.43 -17.20
C GLN A 419 -3.08 -19.40 -18.47
N PHE A 420 -3.28 -20.55 -19.11
CA PHE A 420 -4.04 -20.68 -20.34
C PHE A 420 -5.49 -21.11 -20.11
N ILE A 421 -5.85 -21.56 -18.90
CA ILE A 421 -7.22 -21.91 -18.54
C ILE A 421 -8.07 -20.62 -18.53
N ASN A 422 -9.33 -20.72 -18.97
CA ASN A 422 -10.27 -19.62 -19.16
C ASN A 422 -9.89 -18.60 -20.25
N LYS A 423 -8.89 -18.88 -21.09
CA LYS A 423 -8.62 -18.07 -22.29
C LYS A 423 -9.68 -18.33 -23.35
N ILE A 424 -10.08 -17.25 -24.04
CA ILE A 424 -10.99 -17.30 -25.18
C ILE A 424 -10.15 -17.41 -26.45
N ILE A 425 -10.52 -18.33 -27.33
CA ILE A 425 -9.91 -18.50 -28.65
C ILE A 425 -10.98 -18.52 -29.74
N PHE A 426 -10.60 -18.05 -30.93
CA PHE A 426 -11.45 -18.00 -32.12
C PHE A 426 -10.96 -19.04 -33.13
N ILE A 427 -11.81 -20.01 -33.49
CA ILE A 427 -11.47 -21.10 -34.41
C ILE A 427 -12.35 -21.00 -35.64
N THR A 428 -11.75 -20.94 -36.83
CA THR A 428 -12.48 -20.98 -38.09
C THR A 428 -12.85 -22.43 -38.47
N LYS A 429 -14.14 -22.73 -38.62
CA LYS A 429 -14.65 -24.01 -39.13
C LYS A 429 -15.44 -23.78 -40.42
N ASN A 430 -15.58 -24.80 -41.25
CA ASN A 430 -16.47 -24.73 -42.41
C ASN A 430 -17.87 -25.15 -42.00
N ASP A 431 -18.88 -24.37 -42.37
CA ASP A 431 -20.29 -24.73 -42.22
C ASP A 431 -20.67 -25.89 -43.17
N SER A 432 -21.91 -26.38 -43.05
CA SER A 432 -22.43 -27.47 -43.90
C SER A 432 -22.52 -27.13 -45.39
N PHE A 433 -22.28 -25.86 -45.76
CA PHE A 433 -22.30 -25.33 -47.11
C PHE A 433 -20.90 -24.97 -47.63
N GLY A 434 -19.84 -25.19 -46.83
CA GLY A 434 -18.45 -24.92 -47.19
C GLY A 434 -17.97 -23.49 -46.93
N ASN A 435 -18.78 -22.63 -46.31
CA ASN A 435 -18.38 -21.28 -45.93
C ASN A 435 -17.58 -21.32 -44.61
N LYS A 436 -16.58 -20.44 -44.48
CA LYS A 436 -15.80 -20.30 -43.26
C LYS A 436 -16.56 -19.48 -42.22
N GLU A 437 -16.82 -20.06 -41.06
CA GLU A 437 -17.42 -19.43 -39.89
C GLU A 437 -16.40 -19.39 -38.74
N ILE A 438 -16.35 -18.27 -38.01
CA ILE A 438 -15.48 -18.11 -36.84
C ILE A 438 -16.31 -18.46 -35.61
N ILE A 439 -15.91 -19.48 -34.87
CA ILE A 439 -16.60 -19.94 -33.66
C ILE A 439 -15.74 -19.63 -32.45
N LYS A 440 -16.38 -19.15 -31.39
CA LYS A 440 -15.73 -18.77 -30.14
C LYS A 440 -15.67 -19.95 -29.16
N TYR A 441 -14.48 -20.24 -28.66
CA TYR A 441 -14.24 -21.29 -27.67
C TYR A 441 -13.57 -20.73 -26.41
N ILE A 442 -13.80 -21.39 -25.27
CA ILE A 442 -13.06 -21.18 -24.02
C ILE A 442 -12.22 -22.41 -23.70
N VAL A 443 -10.98 -22.20 -23.29
CA VAL A 443 -10.11 -23.26 -22.76
C VAL A 443 -10.60 -23.64 -21.37
N THR A 444 -11.17 -24.84 -21.24
CA THR A 444 -11.76 -25.32 -19.98
C THR A 444 -10.79 -26.13 -19.14
N ASP A 445 -9.88 -26.86 -19.79
CA ASP A 445 -8.90 -27.70 -19.10
C ASP A 445 -7.70 -28.01 -20.00
N ILE A 446 -6.56 -28.33 -19.40
CA ILE A 446 -5.37 -28.82 -20.10
C ILE A 446 -4.78 -29.95 -19.28
N LYS A 447 -4.94 -31.18 -19.76
CA LYS A 447 -4.54 -32.38 -19.03
C LYS A 447 -3.17 -32.87 -19.45
N GLU A 448 -2.36 -33.21 -18.46
CA GLU A 448 -1.07 -33.86 -18.69
C GLU A 448 -1.28 -35.33 -19.10
N GLU A 449 -0.71 -35.72 -20.23
CA GLU A 449 -0.74 -37.09 -20.77
C GLU A 449 0.64 -37.48 -21.30
N THR A 450 1.07 -38.70 -21.01
CA THR A 450 2.34 -39.22 -21.52
C THR A 450 2.14 -39.85 -22.89
N ASP A 451 3.00 -39.51 -23.86
CA ASP A 451 2.97 -40.14 -25.17
C ASP A 451 3.59 -41.55 -25.18
N SER A 452 3.52 -42.22 -26.32
CA SER A 452 4.05 -43.59 -26.50
C SER A 452 5.55 -43.73 -26.29
N LYS A 453 6.29 -42.62 -26.11
CA LYS A 453 7.73 -42.58 -25.85
C LYS A 453 8.05 -42.15 -24.40
N GLY A 454 7.05 -42.02 -23.53
CA GLY A 454 7.26 -41.62 -22.15
C GLY A 454 7.43 -40.11 -21.96
N ILE A 455 7.15 -39.29 -22.98
CA ILE A 455 7.31 -37.83 -22.92
C ILE A 455 5.99 -37.20 -22.46
N ILE A 456 6.08 -36.31 -21.46
CA ILE A 456 4.96 -35.51 -20.97
C ILE A 456 4.50 -34.54 -22.08
N LYS A 457 3.23 -34.64 -22.45
CA LYS A 457 2.52 -33.74 -23.35
C LYS A 457 1.16 -33.39 -22.76
N TYR A 458 0.40 -32.59 -23.47
CA TYR A 458 -0.82 -31.99 -22.95
C TYR A 458 -1.97 -32.16 -23.94
N ARG A 459 -3.15 -32.48 -23.39
CA ARG A 459 -4.40 -32.50 -24.13
C ARG A 459 -5.17 -31.23 -23.81
N LEU A 460 -5.49 -30.46 -24.84
CA LEU A 460 -6.25 -29.22 -24.72
C LEU A 460 -7.75 -29.53 -24.77
N HIS A 461 -8.51 -29.01 -23.80
CA HIS A 461 -9.96 -29.11 -23.74
C HIS A 461 -10.58 -27.73 -23.92
N ILE A 462 -11.52 -27.62 -24.86
CA ILE A 462 -12.19 -26.37 -25.21
C ILE A 462 -13.70 -26.56 -25.27
N ASN A 463 -14.46 -25.54 -24.90
CA ASN A 463 -15.92 -25.57 -25.01
C ASN A 463 -16.44 -24.40 -25.86
N ASN A 464 -17.46 -24.67 -26.67
CA ASN A 464 -18.09 -23.66 -27.51
C ASN A 464 -18.87 -22.67 -26.63
N LEU A 465 -18.61 -21.37 -26.82
CA LEU A 465 -19.21 -20.31 -26.01
C LEU A 465 -20.62 -19.93 -26.49
N GLU A 466 -20.96 -20.26 -27.74
CA GLU A 466 -22.23 -19.92 -28.38
C GLU A 466 -23.29 -21.02 -28.20
N ASP A 467 -22.86 -22.25 -27.93
CA ASP A 467 -23.71 -23.36 -27.52
C ASP A 467 -23.10 -24.09 -26.32
N PRO A 468 -23.35 -23.60 -25.09
CA PRO A 468 -22.79 -24.18 -23.87
C PRO A 468 -23.37 -25.56 -23.52
N THR A 469 -24.32 -26.08 -24.32
CA THR A 469 -24.86 -27.44 -24.17
C THR A 469 -24.10 -28.49 -24.97
N GLN A 470 -23.16 -28.08 -25.83
CA GLN A 470 -22.24 -28.98 -26.52
C GLN A 470 -21.19 -29.57 -25.57
N ASP A 471 -20.82 -30.83 -25.82
CA ASP A 471 -19.75 -31.51 -25.10
C ASP A 471 -18.39 -30.85 -25.35
N VAL A 472 -17.53 -30.89 -24.32
CA VAL A 472 -16.17 -30.35 -24.37
C VAL A 472 -15.35 -31.03 -25.49
N GLU A 473 -14.90 -30.23 -26.46
CA GLU A 473 -14.01 -30.69 -27.54
C GLU A 473 -12.59 -30.85 -27.01
N LYS A 474 -11.94 -31.97 -27.36
CA LYS A 474 -10.54 -32.26 -26.99
C LYS A 474 -9.64 -32.28 -28.21
N SER A 475 -8.39 -31.82 -28.05
CA SER A 475 -7.39 -31.91 -29.11
C SER A 475 -7.18 -33.36 -29.55
N LYS A 476 -7.15 -33.59 -30.87
CA LYS A 476 -6.96 -34.94 -31.45
C LYS A 476 -5.55 -35.48 -31.16
N THR A 477 -4.57 -34.59 -31.18
CA THR A 477 -3.16 -34.89 -30.87
C THR A 477 -2.78 -34.35 -29.49
N LEU A 478 -1.77 -34.99 -28.91
CA LEU A 478 -1.06 -34.47 -27.74
C LEU A 478 -0.11 -33.36 -28.15
N LEU A 479 -0.17 -32.23 -27.43
CA LEU A 479 0.55 -31.01 -27.73
C LEU A 479 1.69 -30.80 -26.72
N THR A 480 2.80 -30.25 -27.17
CA THR A 480 3.85 -29.71 -26.29
C THR A 480 3.41 -28.37 -25.69
N PHE A 481 4.09 -27.93 -24.64
CA PHE A 481 3.83 -26.63 -24.01
C PHE A 481 3.89 -25.47 -25.02
N GLU A 482 4.95 -25.42 -25.85
CA GLU A 482 5.12 -24.38 -26.87
C GLU A 482 4.01 -24.42 -27.94
N GLN A 483 3.51 -25.61 -28.29
CA GLN A 483 2.39 -25.73 -29.23
C GLN A 483 1.08 -25.22 -28.66
N ILE A 484 0.81 -25.44 -27.37
CA ILE A 484 -0.37 -24.88 -26.69
C ILE A 484 -0.27 -23.36 -26.61
N LYS A 485 0.88 -22.85 -26.19
CA LYS A 485 1.14 -21.43 -26.08
C LYS A 485 0.93 -20.73 -27.43
N LEU A 486 1.58 -21.23 -28.48
CA LEU A 486 1.45 -20.68 -29.83
C LEU A 486 0.01 -20.75 -30.33
N PHE A 487 -0.66 -21.90 -30.15
CA PHE A 487 -2.05 -22.06 -30.58
C PHE A 487 -2.99 -21.07 -29.89
N ILE A 488 -2.83 -20.86 -28.59
CA ILE A 488 -3.67 -19.92 -27.84
C ILE A 488 -3.34 -18.48 -28.23
N GLU A 489 -2.07 -18.09 -28.34
CA GLU A 489 -1.65 -16.75 -28.75
C GLU A 489 -2.17 -16.39 -30.15
N GLU A 490 -2.05 -17.30 -31.13
CA GLU A 490 -2.47 -17.06 -32.52
C GLU A 490 -3.99 -16.97 -32.70
N ASN A 491 -4.76 -17.58 -31.79
CA ASN A 491 -6.22 -17.63 -31.85
C ASN A 491 -6.89 -16.80 -30.76
N SER A 492 -6.16 -16.05 -29.93
CA SER A 492 -6.72 -15.16 -28.89
C SER A 492 -7.23 -13.82 -29.45
N VAL A 493 -6.99 -13.54 -30.73
CA VAL A 493 -7.41 -12.32 -31.42
C VAL A 493 -8.37 -12.70 -32.55
N GLU A 494 -9.50 -12.00 -32.64
CA GLU A 494 -10.46 -12.18 -33.73
C GLU A 494 -9.83 -11.74 -35.06
N LYS A 495 -9.62 -12.69 -35.96
CA LYS A 495 -9.04 -12.42 -37.29
C LYS A 495 -10.16 -12.13 -38.28
N ASP A 496 -10.24 -10.87 -38.71
CA ASP A 496 -11.20 -10.39 -39.68
C ASP A 496 -10.75 -10.82 -41.10
N TYR A 497 -11.29 -11.90 -41.63
CA TYR A 497 -10.97 -12.40 -42.98
C TYR A 497 -11.82 -11.72 -44.08
N SER A 498 -12.18 -10.45 -43.90
CA SER A 498 -12.97 -9.67 -44.87
C SER A 498 -12.12 -8.97 -45.94
N LEU A 499 -10.81 -9.19 -45.98
CA LEU A 499 -9.91 -8.70 -47.03
C LEU A 499 -8.93 -9.82 -47.39
N HIS A 500 -9.23 -10.60 -48.43
CA HIS A 500 -8.29 -11.24 -49.38
C HIS A 500 -9.12 -12.14 -50.32
N ASN A 501 -9.81 -11.50 -51.25
CA ASN A 501 -10.14 -12.06 -52.56
C ASN A 501 -9.67 -10.99 -53.57
N GLU A 502 -8.42 -11.13 -54.02
CA GLU A 502 -7.96 -10.67 -55.33
C GLU A 502 -7.36 -11.88 -56.07
#